data_AF-A0A7C2HY16-F1
#
_entry.id   AF-A0A7C2HY16-F1
#
_cell.length_a   1.000
_cell.length_b   1.000
_cell.length_c   1.000
_cell.angle_alpha   90.00
_cell.angle_beta   90.00
_cell.angle_gamma   90.00
#
_symmetry.space_group_name_H-M   'P 1'
#
loop_
_entity.id
_entity.type
_entity.pdbx_description
1 polymer ?
#
loop_
_entity_poly.entity_id
_entity_poly.type
_entity_poly.pdbx_seq_one_letter_code
_entity_poly.pdbx_strand_id
1 'polypeptide(L)'
;MTILDPYAAPGDYRKVQLHCHTTASDGRLSPAQLLRMYKAAGYAFVFITDHNRVTREDSLDDAGFLALPGTEDTVTGPPAFPLPVLGPHLGRLFVESPTRRGGAQERIDRTASEGGLASLCHPSWTGNLWTGRWPVRTAAALRGYQLVEVWNPHSRSDRDTRLWSSVLRAKGAQEPVWGVAVDDCHHPRQFNRGWIMAKVTAVSAGALRQALRAGAFYASTGVTADFGVEGTAVWARRIDPAKGVLRFIDARGVPRLEVESPEGRYPVRGDEELIRVEVVAGTGAMAWSQPFWIR
;
A
#
# COMPACT_ATOMS: atom_id res chain seq x y z
N MET A 1 4.46 14.37 25.25
CA MET A 1 3.94 13.33 24.35
C MET A 1 3.54 14.01 23.06
N THR A 2 4.15 13.61 21.95
CA THR A 2 3.89 14.10 20.60
C THR A 2 3.44 12.93 19.75
N ILE A 3 2.41 13.13 18.93
CA ILE A 3 1.91 12.11 18.01
C ILE A 3 2.28 12.57 16.60
N LEU A 4 2.97 11.72 15.83
CA LEU A 4 3.23 12.00 14.42
C LEU A 4 1.95 11.76 13.62
N ASP A 5 1.43 12.82 13.01
CA ASP A 5 0.23 12.76 12.18
C ASP A 5 0.61 12.69 10.69
N PRO A 6 0.49 11.53 10.02
CA PRO A 6 0.75 11.42 8.59
C PRO A 6 -0.29 12.15 7.72
N TYR A 7 -1.45 12.52 8.28
CA TYR A 7 -2.56 13.18 7.59
C TYR A 7 -2.55 14.70 7.71
N ALA A 8 -1.64 15.25 8.53
CA ALA A 8 -1.33 16.68 8.63
C ALA A 8 -0.57 17.21 7.39
N ALA A 9 -0.94 16.72 6.21
CA ALA A 9 -0.48 17.18 4.90
C ALA A 9 -1.62 17.97 4.21
N PRO A 10 -1.30 18.98 3.39
CA PRO A 10 -2.30 19.69 2.58
C PRO A 10 -2.75 18.83 1.39
N GLY A 11 -3.88 19.22 0.79
CA GLY A 11 -4.38 18.63 -0.45
C GLY A 11 -5.63 17.77 -0.28
N ASP A 12 -6.07 17.19 -1.39
CA ASP A 12 -7.30 16.41 -1.50
C ASP A 12 -6.98 14.93 -1.66
N TYR A 13 -7.86 14.07 -1.15
CA TYR A 13 -7.74 12.64 -1.38
C TYR A 13 -8.03 12.29 -2.84
N ARG A 14 -7.08 11.60 -3.45
CA ARG A 14 -7.17 11.07 -4.80
C ARG A 14 -6.95 9.56 -4.78
N LYS A 15 -7.75 8.85 -5.57
CA LYS A 15 -7.71 7.39 -5.64
C LYS A 15 -6.54 6.93 -6.51
N VAL A 16 -5.77 5.95 -6.02
CA VAL A 16 -4.53 5.48 -6.64
C VAL A 16 -4.52 3.96 -6.69
N GLN A 17 -4.26 3.39 -7.87
CA GLN A 17 -3.92 1.97 -8.01
C GLN A 17 -2.40 1.84 -8.08
N LEU A 18 -1.83 0.96 -7.25
CA LEU A 18 -0.39 0.73 -7.16
C LEU A 18 0.05 -0.60 -7.77
N HIS A 19 -0.87 -1.52 -8.04
CA HIS A 19 -0.54 -2.87 -8.49
C HIS A 19 -1.60 -3.42 -9.45
N CYS A 20 -1.28 -3.49 -10.74
CA CYS A 20 -2.10 -4.11 -11.76
C CYS A 20 -1.28 -4.49 -13.01
N HIS A 21 -1.83 -5.44 -13.78
CA HIS A 21 -1.14 -6.16 -14.84
C HIS A 21 -1.84 -5.95 -16.19
N THR A 22 -1.04 -5.88 -17.25
CA THR A 22 -1.51 -5.74 -18.63
C THR A 22 -1.10 -6.95 -19.46
N THR A 23 -1.48 -6.96 -20.73
CA THR A 23 -0.99 -7.93 -21.72
C THR A 23 0.52 -7.86 -21.98
N ALA A 24 1.25 -6.89 -21.40
CA ALA A 24 2.70 -6.86 -21.46
C ALA A 24 3.38 -7.81 -20.45
N SER A 25 2.61 -8.39 -19.53
CA SER A 25 2.99 -9.57 -18.74
C SER A 25 1.91 -10.65 -18.83
N ASP A 26 1.05 -10.81 -17.82
CA ASP A 26 0.05 -11.87 -17.69
C ASP A 26 -1.38 -11.36 -17.44
N GLY A 27 -1.59 -10.05 -17.55
CA GLY A 27 -2.91 -9.43 -17.59
C GLY A 27 -3.65 -9.63 -18.91
N ARG A 28 -4.97 -9.40 -18.90
CA ARG A 28 -5.86 -9.63 -20.05
C ARG A 28 -6.25 -8.38 -20.82
N LEU A 29 -5.96 -7.19 -20.29
CA LEU A 29 -6.24 -5.92 -20.93
C LEU A 29 -4.96 -5.30 -21.45
N SER A 30 -5.02 -4.66 -22.61
CA SER A 30 -3.90 -3.82 -23.05
C SER A 30 -3.68 -2.66 -22.07
N PRO A 31 -2.48 -2.07 -22.01
CA PRO A 31 -2.20 -0.90 -21.17
C PRO A 31 -3.27 0.20 -21.30
N ALA A 32 -3.59 0.60 -22.53
CA ALA A 32 -4.62 1.61 -22.79
C ALA A 32 -6.03 1.19 -22.35
N GLN A 33 -6.41 -0.09 -22.48
CA GLN A 33 -7.71 -0.59 -22.02
C GLN A 33 -7.81 -0.58 -20.50
N LEU A 34 -6.76 -1.05 -19.82
CA LEU A 34 -6.66 -1.06 -18.37
C LEU A 34 -6.79 0.35 -17.80
N LEU A 35 -6.00 1.29 -18.32
CA LEU A 35 -6.01 2.68 -17.87
C LEU A 35 -7.35 3.37 -18.13
N ARG A 36 -8.00 3.15 -19.28
CA ARG A 36 -9.37 3.64 -19.52
C ARG A 36 -10.36 3.16 -18.46
N MET A 37 -10.28 1.88 -18.07
CA MET A 37 -11.14 1.29 -17.06
C MET A 37 -10.94 1.94 -15.68
N TYR A 38 -9.68 2.15 -15.25
CA TYR A 38 -9.39 2.84 -13.98
C TYR A 38 -9.78 4.32 -14.01
N LYS A 39 -9.46 5.03 -15.09
CA LYS A 39 -9.82 6.45 -15.26
C LYS A 39 -11.33 6.64 -15.18
N ALA A 40 -12.11 5.78 -15.83
CA ALA A 40 -13.57 5.79 -15.77
C ALA A 40 -14.14 5.53 -14.35
N ALA A 41 -13.40 4.83 -13.48
CA ALA A 41 -13.78 4.61 -12.08
C ALA A 41 -13.22 5.66 -11.10
N GLY A 42 -12.74 6.80 -11.60
CA GLY A 42 -12.33 7.94 -10.79
C GLY A 42 -10.96 7.79 -10.13
N TYR A 43 -10.11 6.87 -10.61
CA TYR A 43 -8.70 6.87 -10.23
C TYR A 43 -8.02 8.09 -10.82
N ALA A 44 -7.16 8.75 -10.05
CA ALA A 44 -6.33 9.86 -10.53
C ALA A 44 -4.92 9.38 -10.89
N PHE A 45 -4.49 8.25 -10.35
CA PHE A 45 -3.17 7.68 -10.61
C PHE A 45 -3.27 6.17 -10.73
N VAL A 46 -2.56 5.60 -11.69
CA VAL A 46 -2.45 4.14 -11.87
C VAL A 46 -1.01 3.79 -12.18
N PHE A 47 -0.43 2.91 -11.39
CA PHE A 47 0.82 2.25 -11.75
C PHE A 47 0.53 1.01 -12.57
N ILE A 48 1.18 0.90 -13.73
CA ILE A 48 1.26 -0.38 -14.43
C ILE A 48 2.48 -1.12 -13.87
N THR A 49 2.28 -2.28 -13.27
CA THR A 49 3.32 -3.06 -12.58
C THR A 49 3.47 -4.45 -13.17
N ASP A 50 3.58 -4.52 -14.50
CA ASP A 50 3.80 -5.78 -15.19
C ASP A 50 5.01 -6.55 -14.64
N HIS A 51 4.92 -7.87 -14.65
CA HIS A 51 5.96 -8.75 -14.12
C HIS A 51 7.30 -8.54 -14.81
N ASN A 52 8.32 -8.14 -14.05
CA ASN A 52 9.71 -7.97 -14.48
C ASN A 52 9.85 -7.09 -15.76
N ARG A 53 8.91 -6.18 -15.98
CA ARG A 53 8.84 -5.28 -17.12
C ARG A 53 8.23 -3.93 -16.69
N VAL A 54 8.87 -2.84 -17.12
CA VAL A 54 8.26 -1.51 -17.04
C VAL A 54 7.47 -1.28 -18.33
N THR A 55 6.18 -1.02 -18.19
CA THR A 55 5.27 -0.71 -19.30
C THR A 55 4.83 0.74 -19.20
N ARG A 56 4.97 1.49 -20.29
CA ARG A 56 4.58 2.90 -20.40
C ARG A 56 3.40 3.05 -21.34
N GLU A 57 2.44 3.86 -20.93
CA GLU A 57 1.26 4.22 -21.70
C GLU A 57 0.73 5.54 -21.14
N ASP A 58 1.06 6.65 -21.79
CA ASP A 58 0.75 8.02 -21.36
C ASP A 58 -0.34 8.68 -22.22
N SER A 59 -0.93 7.96 -23.19
CA SER A 59 -1.94 8.51 -24.10
C SER A 59 -3.23 9.01 -23.43
N LEU A 60 -3.44 8.69 -22.16
CA LEU A 60 -4.59 9.10 -21.37
C LEU A 60 -4.26 10.12 -20.27
N ASP A 61 -3.01 10.54 -20.16
CA ASP A 61 -2.57 11.49 -19.14
C ASP A 61 -3.20 12.87 -19.38
N ASP A 62 -3.71 13.48 -18.31
CA ASP A 62 -4.26 14.83 -18.31
C ASP A 62 -4.18 15.47 -16.91
N ALA A 63 -4.83 16.62 -16.72
CA ALA A 63 -4.82 17.34 -15.45
C ALA A 63 -5.51 16.59 -14.28
N GLY A 64 -6.26 15.51 -14.57
CA GLY A 64 -7.00 14.71 -13.60
C GLY A 64 -6.53 13.26 -13.47
N PHE A 65 -5.70 12.77 -14.39
CA PHE A 65 -5.26 11.37 -14.46
C PHE A 65 -3.80 11.24 -14.91
N LEU A 66 -3.03 10.37 -14.24
CA LEU A 66 -1.68 9.98 -14.68
C LEU A 66 -1.47 8.46 -14.62
N ALA A 67 -0.96 7.90 -15.71
CA ALA A 67 -0.34 6.59 -15.73
C ALA A 67 1.13 6.70 -15.32
N LEU A 68 1.54 5.90 -14.34
CA LEU A 68 2.89 5.97 -13.76
C LEU A 68 3.64 4.66 -13.95
N PRO A 69 4.96 4.71 -14.21
CA PRO A 69 5.75 3.52 -14.44
C PRO A 69 6.04 2.79 -13.12
N GLY A 70 5.95 1.47 -13.18
CA GLY A 70 6.40 0.57 -12.14
C GLY A 70 6.67 -0.82 -12.72
N THR A 71 7.03 -1.74 -11.84
CA THR A 71 7.14 -3.17 -12.19
C THR A 71 6.93 -4.00 -10.94
N GLU A 72 6.41 -5.21 -11.11
CA GLU A 72 6.44 -6.23 -10.07
C GLU A 72 7.58 -7.22 -10.36
N ASP A 73 8.65 -7.13 -9.58
CA ASP A 73 9.82 -7.97 -9.73
C ASP A 73 9.64 -9.28 -8.95
N THR A 74 9.87 -10.42 -9.60
CA THR A 74 9.94 -11.71 -8.91
C THR A 74 11.32 -11.85 -8.27
N VAL A 75 11.36 -11.96 -6.93
CA VAL A 75 12.62 -12.14 -6.19
C VAL A 75 12.99 -13.61 -6.19
N THR A 76 13.69 -14.02 -7.24
CA THR A 76 14.17 -15.40 -7.38
C THR A 76 15.18 -15.78 -6.30
N GLY A 77 15.19 -17.07 -5.95
CA GLY A 77 16.23 -17.69 -5.10
C GLY A 77 17.65 -17.55 -5.68
N PRO A 78 18.66 -18.13 -5.00
CA PRO A 78 20.06 -17.90 -5.33
C PRO A 78 20.38 -18.20 -6.81
N PRO A 79 21.34 -17.47 -7.41
CA PRO A 79 21.60 -17.48 -8.85
C PRO A 79 22.05 -18.83 -9.42
N ALA A 80 22.33 -19.82 -8.57
CA ALA A 80 22.65 -21.19 -8.99
C ALA A 80 21.44 -21.93 -9.60
N PHE A 81 20.20 -21.56 -9.25
CA PHE A 81 18.96 -22.14 -9.81
C PHE A 81 17.84 -21.09 -9.94
N PRO A 82 17.96 -20.11 -10.86
CA PRO A 82 16.93 -19.10 -11.04
C PRO A 82 15.74 -19.72 -11.79
N LEU A 83 14.67 -20.02 -11.05
CA LEU A 83 13.37 -20.29 -11.66
C LEU A 83 12.55 -18.98 -11.61
N PRO A 84 12.37 -18.28 -12.75
CA PRO A 84 11.84 -16.90 -12.80
C PRO A 84 10.39 -16.75 -12.32
N VAL A 85 9.72 -17.86 -12.01
CA VAL A 85 8.34 -17.92 -11.52
C VAL A 85 8.25 -18.31 -10.03
N LEU A 86 9.39 -18.43 -9.35
CA LEU A 86 9.49 -18.80 -7.93
C LEU A 86 10.07 -17.65 -7.12
N GLY A 87 9.48 -17.43 -5.94
CA GLY A 87 9.89 -16.41 -4.99
C GLY A 87 8.81 -15.37 -4.73
N PRO A 88 9.00 -14.54 -3.70
CA PRO A 88 8.07 -13.47 -3.38
C PRO A 88 8.18 -12.34 -4.39
N HIS A 89 7.14 -11.53 -4.48
CA HIS A 89 7.11 -10.39 -5.40
C HIS A 89 7.42 -9.07 -4.69
N LEU A 90 8.16 -8.22 -5.39
CA LEU A 90 8.57 -6.90 -4.96
C LEU A 90 8.09 -5.85 -5.98
N GLY A 91 7.10 -5.06 -5.60
CA GLY A 91 6.67 -3.91 -6.38
C GLY A 91 7.75 -2.81 -6.34
N ARG A 92 8.09 -2.26 -7.50
CA ARG A 92 9.04 -1.14 -7.64
C ARG A 92 8.32 -0.02 -8.39
N LEU A 93 8.01 1.06 -7.69
CA LEU A 93 7.25 2.19 -8.20
C LEU A 93 8.18 3.34 -8.60
N PHE A 94 7.80 4.09 -9.64
CA PHE A 94 8.57 5.21 -10.19
C PHE A 94 9.98 4.83 -10.68
N VAL A 95 10.11 3.62 -11.23
CA VAL A 95 11.36 3.12 -11.81
C VAL A 95 11.26 3.06 -13.33
N GLU A 96 12.40 3.17 -14.00
CA GLU A 96 12.46 3.19 -15.47
C GLU A 96 12.83 1.85 -16.09
N SER A 97 13.34 0.92 -15.27
CA SER A 97 13.75 -0.40 -15.73
C SER A 97 13.51 -1.48 -14.67
N PRO A 98 13.18 -2.72 -15.10
CA PRO A 98 13.08 -3.84 -14.19
C PRO A 98 14.45 -4.28 -13.69
N THR A 99 14.49 -4.93 -12.53
CA THR A 99 15.73 -5.55 -12.06
C THR A 99 15.69 -7.03 -12.41
N ARG A 100 16.67 -7.53 -13.16
CA ARG A 100 16.67 -8.93 -13.62
C ARG A 100 17.44 -9.89 -12.72
N ARG A 101 18.23 -9.36 -11.78
CA ARG A 101 19.16 -10.11 -10.93
C ARG A 101 19.23 -9.51 -9.55
N GLY A 102 19.66 -10.32 -8.60
CA GLY A 102 19.88 -9.87 -7.22
C GLY A 102 18.74 -10.25 -6.29
N GLY A 103 19.09 -10.31 -5.00
CA GLY A 103 18.15 -10.60 -3.93
C GLY A 103 17.25 -9.41 -3.61
N ALA A 104 16.38 -9.59 -2.61
CA ALA A 104 15.43 -8.57 -2.18
C ALA A 104 16.11 -7.22 -1.82
N GLN A 105 17.19 -7.25 -1.02
CA GLN A 105 17.86 -6.02 -0.58
C GLN A 105 18.47 -5.25 -1.75
N GLU A 106 19.19 -5.91 -2.65
CA GLU A 106 19.79 -5.27 -3.82
C GLU A 106 18.73 -4.61 -4.73
N ARG A 107 17.57 -5.23 -4.88
CA ARG A 107 16.44 -4.68 -5.64
C ARG A 107 15.84 -3.45 -4.94
N ILE A 108 15.72 -3.48 -3.62
CA ILE A 108 15.26 -2.34 -2.83
C ILE A 108 16.26 -1.18 -2.96
N ASP A 109 17.55 -1.43 -2.79
CA ASP A 109 18.61 -0.42 -2.88
C ASP A 109 18.63 0.22 -4.28
N ARG A 110 18.48 -0.60 -5.33
CA ARG A 110 18.37 -0.09 -6.70
C ARG A 110 17.13 0.78 -6.89
N THR A 111 15.99 0.35 -6.38
CA THR A 111 14.75 1.15 -6.40
C THR A 111 14.97 2.51 -5.74
N ALA A 112 15.62 2.54 -4.57
CA ALA A 112 15.94 3.78 -3.88
C ALA A 112 16.91 4.66 -4.68
N SER A 113 17.91 4.08 -5.36
CA SER A 113 18.86 4.82 -6.21
C SER A 113 18.22 5.49 -7.42
N GLU A 114 17.12 4.91 -7.94
CA GLU A 114 16.28 5.51 -8.99
C GLU A 114 15.27 6.54 -8.41
N GLY A 115 15.30 6.77 -7.10
CA GLY A 115 14.35 7.62 -6.39
C GLY A 115 12.95 7.01 -6.26
N GLY A 116 12.79 5.73 -6.60
CA GLY A 116 11.55 4.97 -6.54
C GLY A 116 11.15 4.57 -5.12
N LEU A 117 10.05 3.81 -5.02
CA LEU A 117 9.57 3.22 -3.78
C LEU A 117 9.39 1.71 -3.95
N ALA A 118 9.84 0.95 -2.97
CA ALA A 118 9.69 -0.51 -2.96
C ALA A 118 8.51 -0.96 -2.08
N SER A 119 7.76 -1.94 -2.56
CA SER A 119 6.58 -2.53 -1.91
C SER A 119 6.73 -4.04 -1.76
N LEU A 120 6.51 -4.58 -0.56
CA LEU A 120 6.35 -6.02 -0.39
C LEU A 120 4.93 -6.39 -0.82
N CYS A 121 4.83 -7.05 -1.98
CA CYS A 121 3.55 -7.46 -2.55
C CYS A 121 3.01 -8.71 -1.86
N HIS A 122 1.67 -8.76 -1.70
CA HIS A 122 0.86 -9.88 -1.20
C HIS A 122 1.58 -10.84 -0.22
N PRO A 123 2.09 -10.35 0.94
CA PRO A 123 3.15 -11.03 1.66
C PRO A 123 2.83 -12.41 2.23
N SER A 124 1.56 -12.74 2.43
CA SER A 124 1.12 -14.09 2.82
C SER A 124 0.73 -15.03 1.66
N TRP A 125 0.76 -14.55 0.41
CA TRP A 125 0.57 -15.37 -0.78
C TRP A 125 1.59 -16.51 -0.82
N THR A 126 1.12 -17.73 -1.02
CA THR A 126 2.01 -18.90 -1.08
C THR A 126 2.78 -18.96 -2.37
N GLY A 127 2.24 -18.42 -3.45
CA GLY A 127 2.80 -18.54 -4.78
C GLY A 127 3.08 -19.98 -5.23
N ASN A 128 3.83 -20.07 -6.32
CA ASN A 128 4.22 -21.33 -6.90
C ASN A 128 5.16 -22.08 -5.96
N LEU A 129 4.88 -23.37 -5.75
CA LEU A 129 5.66 -24.23 -4.85
C LEU A 129 5.86 -23.64 -3.43
N TRP A 130 4.92 -22.85 -2.94
CA TRP A 130 4.97 -22.24 -1.60
C TRP A 130 6.13 -21.25 -1.38
N THR A 131 6.71 -20.73 -2.47
CA THR A 131 7.89 -19.82 -2.44
C THR A 131 7.54 -18.32 -2.41
N GLY A 132 6.27 -17.96 -2.58
CA GLY A 132 5.81 -16.58 -2.74
C GLY A 132 5.72 -15.75 -1.45
N ARG A 133 5.83 -16.38 -0.28
CA ARG A 133 5.65 -15.68 1.00
C ARG A 133 6.84 -14.79 1.33
N TRP A 134 6.56 -13.63 1.91
CA TRP A 134 7.54 -12.84 2.65
C TRP A 134 7.57 -13.30 4.12
N PRO A 135 8.64 -13.95 4.61
CA PRO A 135 8.75 -14.31 6.02
C PRO A 135 8.87 -13.05 6.89
N VAL A 136 8.23 -13.04 8.06
CA VAL A 136 8.27 -11.89 8.99
C VAL A 136 9.71 -11.49 9.35
N ARG A 137 10.58 -12.48 9.59
CA ARG A 137 12.00 -12.22 9.89
C ARG A 137 12.73 -11.53 8.73
N THR A 138 12.43 -11.93 7.50
CA THR A 138 13.00 -11.33 6.29
C THR A 138 12.49 -9.90 6.10
N ALA A 139 11.18 -9.69 6.19
CA ALA A 139 10.59 -8.36 6.08
C ALA A 139 11.16 -7.40 7.14
N ALA A 140 11.28 -7.85 8.40
CA ALA A 140 11.89 -7.08 9.48
C ALA A 140 13.40 -6.81 9.28
N ALA A 141 14.12 -7.67 8.56
CA ALA A 141 15.56 -7.52 8.32
C ALA A 141 15.89 -6.65 7.09
N LEU A 142 15.03 -6.64 6.08
CA LEU A 142 15.21 -5.78 4.90
C LEU A 142 15.14 -4.30 5.30
N ARG A 143 15.87 -3.44 4.59
CA ARG A 143 15.98 -2.00 4.84
C ARG A 143 15.58 -1.23 3.59
N GLY A 144 15.05 -0.02 3.77
CA GLY A 144 14.82 0.92 2.67
C GLY A 144 13.61 0.66 1.75
N TYR A 145 12.72 -0.29 2.05
CA TYR A 145 11.40 -0.37 1.40
C TYR A 145 10.38 0.44 2.19
N GLN A 146 9.36 0.97 1.52
CA GLN A 146 8.41 1.92 2.12
C GLN A 146 7.00 1.35 2.24
N LEU A 147 6.63 0.34 1.44
CA LEU A 147 5.24 -0.12 1.32
C LEU A 147 5.12 -1.61 1.61
N VAL A 148 3.99 -2.01 2.17
CA VAL A 148 3.57 -3.40 2.36
C VAL A 148 2.10 -3.51 2.02
N GLU A 149 1.74 -4.48 1.19
CA GLU A 149 0.33 -4.78 0.93
C GLU A 149 -0.31 -5.42 2.16
N VAL A 150 -1.25 -4.70 2.77
CA VAL A 150 -2.09 -5.19 3.88
C VAL A 150 -3.41 -5.78 3.39
N TRP A 151 -3.74 -5.52 2.13
CA TRP A 151 -4.83 -6.15 1.42
C TRP A 151 -4.48 -6.35 -0.07
N ASN A 152 -4.58 -7.59 -0.52
CA ASN A 152 -4.49 -8.01 -1.91
C ASN A 152 -5.40 -9.26 -2.07
N PRO A 153 -6.13 -9.42 -3.19
CA PRO A 153 -7.04 -10.56 -3.37
C PRO A 153 -6.35 -11.94 -3.38
N HIS A 154 -5.04 -12.02 -3.62
CA HIS A 154 -4.27 -13.25 -3.65
C HIS A 154 -3.65 -13.62 -2.28
N SER A 155 -3.70 -12.71 -1.30
CA SER A 155 -3.16 -12.93 0.05
C SER A 155 -4.24 -12.87 1.13
N ARG A 156 -3.81 -13.12 2.37
CA ARG A 156 -4.66 -13.11 3.55
C ARG A 156 -4.42 -11.85 4.36
N SER A 157 -5.34 -10.90 4.25
CA SER A 157 -5.25 -9.60 4.94
C SER A 157 -5.06 -9.72 6.47
N ASP A 158 -5.64 -10.74 7.12
CA ASP A 158 -5.43 -11.01 8.56
C ASP A 158 -3.97 -11.38 8.91
N ARG A 159 -3.24 -11.98 7.97
CA ARG A 159 -1.83 -12.33 8.12
C ARG A 159 -0.93 -11.17 7.70
N ASP A 160 -1.30 -10.46 6.64
CA ASP A 160 -0.53 -9.35 6.10
C ASP A 160 -0.49 -8.17 7.08
N THR A 161 -1.62 -7.84 7.71
CA THR A 161 -1.69 -6.82 8.78
C THR A 161 -0.86 -7.20 10.02
N ARG A 162 -0.79 -8.48 10.39
CA ARG A 162 0.09 -8.97 11.48
C ARG A 162 1.57 -8.87 11.12
N LEU A 163 1.92 -9.20 9.88
CA LEU A 163 3.28 -9.00 9.37
C LEU A 163 3.64 -7.52 9.39
N TRP A 164 2.73 -6.65 8.94
CA TRP A 164 2.93 -5.20 8.96
C TRP A 164 3.12 -4.67 10.39
N SER A 165 2.30 -5.06 11.37
CA SER A 165 2.53 -4.73 12.79
C SER A 165 3.92 -5.16 13.28
N SER A 166 4.40 -6.34 12.89
CA SER A 166 5.73 -6.83 13.26
C SER A 166 6.84 -5.99 12.61
N VAL A 167 6.67 -5.61 11.35
CA VAL A 167 7.58 -4.74 10.59
C VAL A 167 7.63 -3.34 11.21
N LEU A 168 6.47 -2.75 11.52
CA LEU A 168 6.38 -1.44 12.16
C LEU A 168 7.20 -1.43 13.46
N ARG A 169 6.99 -2.39 14.34
CA ARG A 169 7.74 -2.49 15.61
C ARG A 169 9.24 -2.71 15.42
N ALA A 170 9.64 -3.51 14.43
CA ALA A 170 11.05 -3.78 14.15
C ALA A 170 11.80 -2.55 13.60
N LYS A 171 11.10 -1.66 12.87
CA LYS A 171 11.68 -0.52 12.18
C LYS A 171 11.54 0.81 12.93
N GLY A 172 10.44 0.98 13.66
CA GLY A 172 10.12 2.21 14.36
C GLY A 172 9.80 3.38 13.43
N ALA A 173 9.56 4.54 14.04
CA ALA A 173 9.20 5.77 13.33
C ALA A 173 10.31 6.34 12.41
N GLN A 174 11.55 5.85 12.53
CA GLN A 174 12.70 6.35 11.75
C GLN A 174 12.84 5.66 10.38
N GLU A 175 12.29 4.46 10.25
CA GLU A 175 12.21 3.70 8.99
C GLU A 175 10.73 3.40 8.69
N PRO A 176 9.92 4.41 8.36
CA PRO A 176 8.49 4.21 8.20
C PRO A 176 8.16 3.24 7.06
N VAL A 177 7.24 2.31 7.33
CA VAL A 177 6.66 1.39 6.35
C VAL A 177 5.15 1.52 6.39
N TRP A 178 4.57 1.83 5.25
CA TRP A 178 3.16 2.15 5.09
C TRP A 178 2.36 0.96 4.54
N GLY A 179 1.15 0.78 5.05
CA GLY A 179 0.22 -0.26 4.61
C GLY A 179 -0.56 0.22 3.38
N VAL A 180 -0.60 -0.58 2.32
CA VAL A 180 -1.35 -0.31 1.09
C VAL A 180 -2.39 -1.41 0.81
N ALA A 181 -3.49 -1.04 0.16
CA ALA A 181 -4.42 -2.00 -0.43
C ALA A 181 -4.37 -1.87 -1.94
N VAL A 182 -4.41 -2.98 -2.65
CA VAL A 182 -4.33 -3.04 -4.11
C VAL A 182 -5.24 -4.15 -4.63
N ASP A 183 -5.63 -4.07 -5.91
CA ASP A 183 -6.50 -5.08 -6.50
C ASP A 183 -5.75 -6.14 -7.32
N ASP A 184 -4.46 -5.91 -7.61
CA ASP A 184 -3.60 -6.87 -8.30
C ASP A 184 -4.29 -7.43 -9.56
N CYS A 185 -4.83 -6.48 -10.32
CA CYS A 185 -5.79 -6.77 -11.36
C CYS A 185 -5.11 -7.36 -12.59
N HIS A 186 -5.44 -8.60 -12.91
CA HIS A 186 -5.07 -9.29 -14.15
C HIS A 186 -6.26 -9.41 -15.12
N HIS A 187 -7.49 -9.40 -14.58
CA HIS A 187 -8.75 -9.50 -15.32
C HIS A 187 -9.74 -8.45 -14.81
N PRO A 188 -10.63 -7.90 -15.67
CA PRO A 188 -11.74 -7.03 -15.27
C PRO A 188 -12.59 -7.46 -14.05
N ARG A 189 -12.57 -8.73 -13.63
CA ARG A 189 -13.32 -9.23 -12.47
C ARG A 189 -12.60 -8.97 -11.14
N GLN A 190 -11.29 -8.69 -11.19
CA GLN A 190 -10.47 -8.34 -10.02
C GLN A 190 -10.41 -6.83 -9.80
N PHE A 191 -10.81 -6.05 -10.80
CA PHE A 191 -10.79 -4.59 -10.79
C PHE A 191 -11.51 -3.97 -9.60
N ASN A 192 -10.92 -2.88 -9.07
CA ASN A 192 -11.56 -1.97 -8.13
C ASN A 192 -11.97 -2.65 -6.83
N ARG A 193 -11.10 -3.52 -6.31
CA ARG A 193 -11.31 -4.21 -5.04
C ARG A 193 -10.43 -3.69 -3.90
N GLY A 194 -9.32 -3.02 -4.21
CA GLY A 194 -8.40 -2.41 -3.27
C GLY A 194 -7.60 -1.28 -3.91
N TRP A 195 -7.37 -0.20 -3.17
CA TRP A 195 -6.62 0.98 -3.59
C TRP A 195 -6.12 1.78 -2.37
N ILE A 196 -5.34 2.83 -2.62
CA ILE A 196 -5.11 3.87 -1.61
C ILE A 196 -5.83 5.16 -1.98
N MET A 197 -6.15 5.95 -0.97
CA MET A 197 -6.63 7.32 -1.09
C MET A 197 -5.49 8.23 -0.64
N ALA A 198 -4.76 8.80 -1.59
CA ALA A 198 -3.58 9.64 -1.33
C ALA A 198 -3.94 11.12 -1.29
N LYS A 199 -3.52 11.81 -0.23
CA LYS A 199 -3.72 13.25 -0.06
C LYS A 199 -2.65 14.00 -0.83
N VAL A 200 -3.04 14.61 -1.95
CA VAL A 200 -2.11 15.28 -2.87
C VAL A 200 -2.56 16.71 -3.16
N THR A 201 -1.61 17.62 -3.32
CA THR A 201 -1.87 19.02 -3.68
C THR A 201 -2.18 19.23 -5.15
N ALA A 202 -1.78 18.28 -6.01
CA ALA A 202 -2.03 18.29 -7.44
C ALA A 202 -1.93 16.87 -8.02
N VAL A 203 -2.56 16.63 -9.17
CA VAL A 203 -2.36 15.40 -9.95
C VAL A 203 -1.01 15.50 -10.66
N SER A 204 0.06 15.11 -9.96
CA SER A 204 1.43 15.06 -10.49
C SER A 204 2.22 13.90 -9.88
N ALA A 205 3.17 13.34 -10.63
CA ALA A 205 4.05 12.28 -10.13
C ALA A 205 4.83 12.72 -8.87
N GLY A 206 5.26 13.99 -8.82
CA GLY A 206 5.98 14.57 -7.67
C GLY A 206 5.12 14.64 -6.41
N ALA A 207 3.89 15.17 -6.51
CA ALA A 207 2.96 15.24 -5.38
C ALA A 207 2.59 13.85 -4.86
N LEU A 208 2.32 12.88 -5.75
CA LEU A 208 2.04 11.52 -5.33
C LEU A 208 3.25 10.86 -4.65
N ARG A 209 4.47 11.03 -5.20
CA ARG A 209 5.69 10.50 -4.59
C ARG A 209 5.92 11.07 -3.19
N GLN A 210 5.66 12.36 -2.99
CA GLN A 210 5.74 13.00 -1.68
C GLN A 210 4.71 12.42 -0.71
N ALA A 211 3.45 12.28 -1.13
CA ALA A 211 2.40 11.70 -0.30
C ALA A 211 2.72 10.26 0.12
N LEU A 212 3.21 9.43 -0.83
CA LEU A 212 3.62 8.05 -0.55
C LEU A 212 4.81 7.97 0.41
N ARG A 213 5.81 8.85 0.28
CA ARG A 213 6.95 8.88 1.21
C ARG A 213 6.54 9.32 2.62
N ALA A 214 5.63 10.30 2.71
CA ALA A 214 5.15 10.84 3.97
C ALA A 214 4.09 9.98 4.68
N GLY A 215 3.52 8.98 3.99
CA GLY A 215 2.40 8.21 4.50
C GLY A 215 1.07 8.97 4.48
N ALA A 216 0.97 10.06 3.71
CA ALA A 216 -0.21 10.92 3.61
C ALA A 216 -1.32 10.28 2.76
N PHE A 217 -1.74 9.08 3.13
CA PHE A 217 -2.76 8.29 2.45
C PHE A 217 -3.37 7.25 3.38
N TYR A 218 -4.48 6.64 3.00
CA TYR A 218 -5.00 5.45 3.68
C TYR A 218 -5.32 4.36 2.66
N ALA A 219 -5.23 3.09 3.08
CA ALA A 219 -5.62 1.95 2.25
C ALA A 219 -7.12 1.72 2.36
N SER A 220 -7.78 1.30 1.28
CA SER A 220 -9.24 1.08 1.25
C SER A 220 -9.66 -0.04 0.29
N THR A 221 -10.73 -0.73 0.65
CA THR A 221 -11.48 -1.66 -0.22
C THR A 221 -12.91 -1.17 -0.50
N GLY A 222 -13.18 0.12 -0.27
CA GLY A 222 -14.49 0.73 -0.48
C GLY A 222 -14.90 1.79 0.54
N VAL A 223 -14.20 1.86 1.69
CA VAL A 223 -14.51 2.83 2.74
C VAL A 223 -13.87 4.18 2.46
N THR A 224 -14.66 5.25 2.63
CA THR A 224 -14.16 6.63 2.68
C THR A 224 -14.06 7.08 4.13
N ALA A 225 -12.89 7.56 4.54
CA ALA A 225 -12.61 7.92 5.91
C ALA A 225 -11.59 9.07 6.01
N ASP A 226 -11.67 9.81 7.10
CA ASP A 226 -10.66 10.77 7.54
C ASP A 226 -10.01 10.30 8.84
N PHE A 227 -8.75 10.68 9.03
CA PHE A 227 -7.99 10.39 10.22
C PHE A 227 -7.12 11.61 10.57
N GLY A 228 -6.72 11.73 11.82
CA GLY A 228 -5.77 12.75 12.24
C GLY A 228 -5.52 12.76 13.74
N VAL A 229 -4.82 13.78 14.20
CA VAL A 229 -4.54 14.04 15.62
C VAL A 229 -5.24 15.31 16.08
N GLU A 230 -5.80 15.28 17.29
CA GLU A 230 -6.36 16.43 18.00
C GLU A 230 -5.84 16.42 19.45
N GLY A 231 -4.95 17.37 19.78
CA GLY A 231 -4.25 17.37 21.07
C GLY A 231 -3.43 16.10 21.28
N THR A 232 -3.80 15.29 22.26
CA THR A 232 -3.17 13.99 22.59
C THR A 232 -4.01 12.79 22.13
N ALA A 233 -5.01 13.00 21.29
CA ALA A 233 -5.90 11.95 20.81
C ALA A 233 -5.73 11.72 19.30
N VAL A 234 -5.77 10.44 18.90
CA VAL A 234 -5.98 10.06 17.50
C VAL A 234 -7.48 10.01 17.24
N TRP A 235 -7.93 10.62 16.16
CA TRP A 235 -9.33 10.61 15.75
C TRP A 235 -9.50 9.95 14.39
N ALA A 236 -10.68 9.39 14.17
CA ALA A 236 -11.10 8.83 12.90
C ALA A 236 -12.57 9.14 12.64
N ARG A 237 -12.90 9.37 11.38
CA ARG A 237 -14.27 9.61 10.90
C ARG A 237 -14.53 8.76 9.66
N ARG A 238 -15.52 7.88 9.73
CA ARG A 238 -16.09 7.22 8.55
C ARG A 238 -17.06 8.18 7.87
N ILE A 239 -16.84 8.42 6.58
CA ILE A 239 -17.68 9.31 5.77
C ILE A 239 -18.82 8.53 5.09
N ASP A 240 -18.62 7.24 4.85
CA ASP A 240 -19.67 6.36 4.30
C ASP A 240 -20.87 6.24 5.26
N PRO A 241 -22.13 6.41 4.78
CA PRO A 241 -23.34 6.28 5.60
C PRO A 241 -23.59 4.88 6.17
N ALA A 242 -22.92 3.84 5.66
CA ALA A 242 -23.06 2.48 6.18
C ALA A 242 -22.68 2.39 7.67
N LYS A 243 -23.35 1.51 8.40
CA LYS A 243 -22.93 1.11 9.75
C LYS A 243 -21.52 0.52 9.70
N GLY A 244 -20.78 0.58 10.79
CA GLY A 244 -19.43 0.04 10.84
C GLY A 244 -18.73 0.35 12.15
N VAL A 245 -17.53 -0.21 12.32
CA VAL A 245 -16.73 -0.10 13.54
C VAL A 245 -15.41 0.58 13.22
N LEU A 246 -15.01 1.52 14.07
CA LEU A 246 -13.66 2.09 14.12
C LEU A 246 -12.88 1.33 15.20
N ARG A 247 -11.72 0.77 14.86
CA ARG A 247 -10.83 0.06 15.79
C ARG A 247 -9.52 0.81 15.91
N PHE A 248 -9.22 1.30 17.10
CA PHE A 248 -7.93 1.91 17.43
C PHE A 248 -7.00 0.83 17.97
N ILE A 249 -5.91 0.56 17.28
CA ILE A 249 -5.07 -0.62 17.46
C ILE A 249 -3.64 -0.18 17.83
N ASP A 250 -3.07 -0.79 18.89
CA ASP A 250 -1.70 -0.51 19.33
C ASP A 250 -0.62 -1.20 18.47
N ALA A 251 0.65 -0.95 18.77
CA ALA A 251 1.78 -1.56 18.04
C ALA A 251 1.76 -3.09 18.06
N ARG A 252 1.22 -3.72 19.12
CA ARG A 252 1.11 -5.18 19.26
C ARG A 252 -0.04 -5.76 18.44
N GLY A 253 -0.82 -4.91 17.75
CA GLY A 253 -1.99 -5.33 16.98
C GLY A 253 -3.22 -5.57 17.87
N VAL A 254 -3.24 -5.04 19.09
CA VAL A 254 -4.36 -5.21 20.03
C VAL A 254 -5.30 -4.00 19.92
N PRO A 255 -6.62 -4.21 19.68
CA PRO A 255 -7.60 -3.15 19.76
C PRO A 255 -7.66 -2.57 21.18
N ARG A 256 -7.43 -1.26 21.30
CA ARG A 256 -7.50 -0.48 22.54
C ARG A 256 -8.87 0.18 22.74
N LEU A 257 -9.58 0.43 21.65
CA LEU A 257 -10.92 0.98 21.61
C LEU A 257 -11.63 0.53 20.33
N GLU A 258 -12.89 0.15 20.45
CA GLU A 258 -13.80 -0.05 19.32
C GLU A 258 -14.99 0.92 19.43
N VAL A 259 -15.37 1.55 18.33
CA VAL A 259 -16.44 2.56 18.28
C VAL A 259 -17.37 2.28 17.11
N GLU A 260 -18.67 2.11 17.37
CA GLU A 260 -19.68 1.88 16.32
C GLU A 260 -20.24 3.18 15.68
N SER A 261 -19.95 4.32 16.31
CA SER A 261 -20.26 5.65 15.79
C SER A 261 -19.45 5.96 14.51
N PRO A 262 -19.97 6.81 13.59
CA PRO A 262 -19.19 7.32 12.46
C PRO A 262 -17.91 8.05 12.88
N GLU A 263 -17.88 8.64 14.07
CA GLU A 263 -16.71 9.32 14.62
C GLU A 263 -16.24 8.67 15.92
N GLY A 264 -14.92 8.57 16.08
CA GLY A 264 -14.27 8.04 17.28
C GLY A 264 -12.97 8.78 17.58
N ARG A 265 -12.61 8.85 18.86
CA ARG A 265 -11.38 9.47 19.36
C ARG A 265 -10.75 8.57 20.42
N TYR A 266 -9.45 8.35 20.33
CA TYR A 266 -8.67 7.59 21.31
C TYR A 266 -7.62 8.50 21.95
N PRO A 267 -7.77 8.88 23.24
CA PRO A 267 -6.73 9.55 23.99
C PRO A 267 -5.55 8.60 24.25
N VAL A 268 -4.38 8.94 23.73
CA VAL A 268 -3.17 8.14 23.87
C VAL A 268 -2.68 8.15 25.32
N ARG A 269 -2.21 7.00 25.82
CA ARG A 269 -1.79 6.78 27.20
C ARG A 269 -0.26 6.71 27.35
N GLY A 270 0.46 6.43 26.27
CA GLY A 270 1.92 6.37 26.21
C GLY A 270 2.51 4.95 26.23
N ASP A 271 1.69 3.91 26.42
CA ASP A 271 2.11 2.50 26.42
C ASP A 271 1.90 1.78 25.08
N GLU A 272 1.38 2.47 24.06
CA GLU A 272 0.94 1.87 22.80
C GLU A 272 2.03 1.79 21.72
N GLU A 273 3.11 2.56 21.86
CA GLU A 273 4.18 2.84 20.88
C GLU A 273 3.69 3.53 19.57
N LEU A 274 2.57 3.06 19.01
CA LEU A 274 1.81 3.69 17.92
C LEU A 274 0.33 3.38 18.05
N ILE A 275 -0.50 4.18 17.39
CA ILE A 275 -1.90 3.84 17.11
C ILE A 275 -2.10 3.75 15.60
N ARG A 276 -2.85 2.75 15.13
CA ARG A 276 -3.42 2.70 13.78
C ARG A 276 -4.92 2.48 13.88
N VAL A 277 -5.67 2.94 12.90
CA VAL A 277 -7.12 2.81 12.87
C VAL A 277 -7.54 1.89 11.73
N GLU A 278 -8.35 0.88 12.04
CA GLU A 278 -9.10 0.12 11.05
C GLU A 278 -10.56 0.55 11.08
N VAL A 279 -11.11 0.86 9.91
CA VAL A 279 -12.54 1.09 9.72
C VAL A 279 -13.12 -0.12 9.02
N VAL A 280 -14.12 -0.75 9.61
CA VAL A 280 -14.83 -1.89 9.02
C VAL A 280 -16.28 -1.50 8.80
N ALA A 281 -16.69 -1.34 7.54
CA ALA A 281 -18.08 -1.12 7.20
C ALA A 281 -18.89 -2.42 7.36
N GLY A 282 -20.21 -2.29 7.54
CA GLY A 282 -21.15 -3.41 7.68
C GLY A 282 -21.25 -4.27 6.41
N THR A 283 -20.79 -3.74 5.27
CA THR A 283 -20.63 -4.48 4.01
C THR A 283 -19.41 -5.39 3.99
N GLY A 284 -18.50 -5.26 4.97
CA GLY A 284 -17.19 -5.91 4.99
C GLY A 284 -16.08 -5.11 4.28
N ALA A 285 -16.40 -3.99 3.63
CA ALA A 285 -15.38 -3.08 3.12
C ALA A 285 -14.57 -2.47 4.27
N MET A 286 -13.30 -2.18 4.02
CA MET A 286 -12.36 -1.72 5.05
C MET A 286 -11.58 -0.49 4.61
N ALA A 287 -11.09 0.27 5.59
CA ALA A 287 -10.00 1.20 5.43
C ALA A 287 -8.96 1.02 6.55
N TRP A 288 -7.69 1.26 6.24
CA TRP A 288 -6.58 1.22 7.19
C TRP A 288 -5.85 2.54 7.16
N SER A 289 -5.73 3.19 8.31
CA SER A 289 -4.86 4.35 8.47
C SER A 289 -3.39 3.93 8.47
N GLN A 290 -2.49 4.87 8.18
CA GLN A 290 -1.08 4.76 8.54
C GLN A 290 -0.88 4.89 10.06
N PRO A 291 0.23 4.39 10.61
CA PRO A 291 0.51 4.48 12.04
C PRO A 291 0.78 5.92 12.48
N PHE A 292 0.09 6.30 13.55
CA PHE A 292 0.36 7.48 14.37
C PHE A 292 1.39 7.11 15.43
N TRP A 293 2.65 7.47 15.21
CA TRP A 293 3.75 7.15 16.13
C TRP A 293 3.71 8.05 17.36
N ILE A 294 3.90 7.47 18.55
CA ILE A 294 3.89 8.19 19.83
C ILE A 294 5.33 8.44 20.27
N ARG A 295 5.66 9.70 20.58
CA ARG A 295 6.99 10.16 21.02
C ARG A 295 6.93 10.93 22.34
#